data_AF-A0A3M2BV18-F1
#
_entry.id   AF-A0A3M2BV18-F1
#
_cell.length_a   1.000
_cell.length_b   1.000
_cell.length_c   1.000
_cell.angle_alpha   90.00
_cell.angle_beta   90.00
_cell.angle_gamma   90.00
#
_symmetry.space_group_name_H-M   'P 1'
#
loop_
_entity.id
_entity.type
_entity.pdbx_description
1 polymer ?
#
loop_
_entity_poly.entity_id
_entity_poly.type
_entity_poly.pdbx_seq_one_letter_code
_entity_poly.pdbx_strand_id
1 'polypeptide(L)'
;DGSAIAVTVTAGAPRLSGCRLIHNRFSAMEISGISRPVVEHSRLEGATSGGVLIMGKAQPRFTGNLFVDLRPFHIQSSSAYRIDARGNVWTPAATASTVLGDVDYSDVPE
;
A
#
# COMPACT_ATOMS: atom_id res chain seq x y z
N ASP A 1 1.01 -10.49 -19.00
CA ASP A 1 1.97 -10.76 -17.92
C ASP A 1 2.36 -9.47 -17.21
N GLY A 2 1.99 -9.35 -15.93
CA GLY A 2 2.38 -8.21 -15.09
C GLY A 2 3.77 -8.41 -14.47
N SER A 3 4.40 -7.32 -14.04
CA SER A 3 5.70 -7.37 -13.34
C SER A 3 5.62 -8.24 -12.07
N ALA A 4 6.77 -8.74 -11.63
CA ALA A 4 6.90 -9.35 -10.31
C ALA A 4 6.44 -8.38 -9.21
N ILE A 5 6.96 -7.16 -9.24
CA ILE A 5 6.61 -6.03 -8.36
C ILE A 5 6.47 -4.79 -9.24
N ALA A 6 5.43 -3.98 -9.06
CA ALA A 6 5.23 -2.79 -9.91
C ALA A 6 6.20 -1.66 -9.56
N VAL A 7 6.34 -1.36 -8.27
CA VAL A 7 7.16 -0.27 -7.75
C VAL A 7 7.89 -0.71 -6.48
N THR A 8 9.19 -0.43 -6.42
CA THR A 8 10.00 -0.59 -5.21
C THR A 8 10.57 0.76 -4.78
N VAL A 9 10.37 1.15 -3.52
CA VAL A 9 10.91 2.37 -2.92
C VAL A 9 11.81 1.99 -1.74
N THR A 10 13.11 2.24 -1.85
CA THR A 10 14.10 1.90 -0.81
C THR A 10 14.64 3.11 -0.05
N ALA A 11 14.48 4.32 -0.60
CA ALA A 11 14.91 5.58 0.00
C ALA A 11 14.15 6.79 -0.59
N GLY A 12 14.17 7.91 0.14
CA GLY A 12 13.64 9.19 -0.33
C GLY A 12 12.13 9.37 -0.12
N ALA A 13 11.55 10.41 -0.73
CA ALA A 13 10.15 10.78 -0.54
C ALA A 13 9.43 11.04 -1.88
N PRO A 14 9.31 10.02 -2.76
CA PRO A 14 8.64 10.21 -4.04
C PRO A 14 7.12 10.38 -3.86
N ARG A 15 6.49 11.07 -4.80
CA ARG A 15 5.03 11.21 -4.90
C ARG A 15 4.53 10.39 -6.10
N LEU A 16 3.61 9.47 -5.86
CA LEU A 16 2.92 8.68 -6.87
C LEU A 16 1.46 9.08 -6.87
N SER A 17 0.98 9.62 -7.99
CA SER A 17 -0.39 10.13 -8.12
C SER A 17 -0.98 9.76 -9.46
N GLY A 18 -2.26 9.35 -9.47
CA GLY A 18 -2.96 8.95 -10.70
C GLY A 18 -2.42 7.66 -11.33
N CYS A 19 -1.76 6.81 -10.56
CA CYS A 19 -1.13 5.59 -11.07
C CYS A 19 -2.10 4.39 -11.10
N ARG A 20 -1.84 3.44 -12.00
CA ARG A 20 -2.54 2.14 -12.07
C ARG A 20 -1.53 1.00 -11.91
N LEU A 21 -1.49 0.38 -10.75
CA LEU A 21 -0.62 -0.76 -10.43
C LEU A 21 -1.47 -2.03 -10.41
N ILE A 22 -1.62 -2.68 -11.56
CA ILE A 22 -2.63 -3.73 -11.79
C ILE A 22 -1.99 -5.07 -12.17
N HIS A 23 -2.57 -6.18 -11.67
CA HIS A 23 -2.23 -7.56 -12.02
C HIS A 23 -0.74 -7.91 -11.88
N ASN A 24 -0.09 -7.42 -10.82
CA ASN A 24 1.29 -7.77 -10.50
C ASN A 24 1.37 -9.17 -9.89
N ARG A 25 2.39 -9.94 -10.28
CA ARG A 25 2.51 -11.35 -9.88
C ARG A 25 2.72 -11.54 -8.38
N PHE A 26 3.46 -10.64 -7.73
CA PHE A 26 3.71 -10.73 -6.29
C PHE A 26 3.04 -9.58 -5.54
N SER A 27 3.55 -8.35 -5.70
CA SER A 27 3.05 -7.18 -4.98
C SER A 27 2.85 -5.97 -5.88
N ALA A 28 1.92 -5.10 -5.51
CA ALA A 28 1.75 -3.82 -6.19
C ALA A 28 2.90 -2.88 -5.82
N MET A 29 3.30 -2.86 -4.54
CA MET A 29 4.40 -2.04 -4.06
C MET A 29 5.20 -2.70 -2.95
N GLU A 30 6.50 -2.45 -2.94
CA GLU A 30 7.39 -2.71 -1.80
C GLU A 30 8.08 -1.43 -1.36
N ILE A 31 7.95 -1.10 -0.07
CA ILE A 31 8.44 0.14 0.52
C ILE A 31 9.31 -0.21 1.73
N SER A 32 10.57 0.18 1.70
CA SER A 32 11.54 -0.19 2.74
C SER A 32 12.54 0.93 3.02
N GLY A 33 13.50 0.66 3.92
CA GLY A 33 14.59 1.57 4.24
C GLY A 33 14.10 2.85 4.92
N ILE A 34 14.81 3.95 4.65
CA ILE A 34 14.43 5.30 5.13
C ILE A 34 13.71 5.99 3.97
N SER A 35 12.42 5.68 3.83
CA SER A 35 11.57 6.19 2.76
C SER A 35 10.27 6.78 3.29
N ARG A 36 9.74 7.78 2.59
CA ARG A 36 8.51 8.51 2.94
C ARG A 36 7.66 8.79 1.69
N PRO A 37 7.31 7.78 0.89
CA PRO A 37 6.55 8.04 -0.32
C PRO A 37 5.12 8.45 0.00
N VAL A 38 4.54 9.29 -0.84
CA VAL A 38 3.11 9.62 -0.81
C VAL A 38 2.46 8.96 -2.02
N VAL A 39 1.45 8.15 -1.78
CA VAL A 39 0.65 7.50 -2.82
C VAL A 39 -0.78 8.01 -2.71
N GLU A 40 -1.26 8.65 -3.77
CA GLU A 40 -2.59 9.25 -3.75
C GLU A 40 -3.35 9.08 -5.07
N HIS A 41 -4.68 9.06 -5.00
CA HIS A 41 -5.55 9.01 -6.18
C HIS A 41 -5.17 7.92 -7.18
N SER A 42 -4.67 6.78 -6.69
CA SER A 42 -4.14 5.68 -7.49
C SER A 42 -4.97 4.41 -7.30
N ARG A 43 -4.86 3.47 -8.25
CA ARG A 43 -5.50 2.16 -8.18
C ARG A 43 -4.45 1.07 -8.05
N LEU A 44 -4.55 0.28 -6.98
CA LEU A 44 -3.73 -0.90 -6.73
C LEU A 44 -4.65 -2.12 -6.80
N GLU A 45 -4.38 -3.03 -7.74
CA GLU A 45 -5.32 -4.11 -8.05
C GLU A 45 -4.67 -5.46 -8.35
N GLY A 46 -5.25 -6.53 -7.80
CA GLY A 46 -5.04 -7.90 -8.25
C GLY A 46 -3.65 -8.49 -7.99
N ALA A 47 -2.86 -7.92 -7.08
CA ALA A 47 -1.61 -8.53 -6.63
C ALA A 47 -1.88 -9.75 -5.73
N THR A 48 -1.15 -10.85 -5.94
CA THR A 48 -1.51 -12.17 -5.38
C THR A 48 -0.63 -12.70 -4.24
N SER A 49 0.53 -12.09 -3.96
CA SER A 49 1.42 -12.49 -2.85
C SER A 49 1.53 -11.43 -1.75
N GLY A 50 0.76 -10.35 -1.86
CA GLY A 50 0.66 -9.25 -0.91
C GLY A 50 0.45 -7.93 -1.64
N GLY A 51 -0.54 -7.12 -1.24
CA GLY A 51 -0.83 -5.86 -1.91
C GLY A 51 0.33 -4.86 -1.85
N VAL A 52 0.61 -4.37 -0.64
CA VAL A 52 1.73 -3.49 -0.35
C VAL A 52 2.51 -4.02 0.84
N LEU A 53 3.83 -4.15 0.68
CA LEU A 53 4.74 -4.55 1.75
C LEU A 53 5.52 -3.34 2.25
N ILE A 54 5.48 -3.09 3.57
CA ILE A 54 6.14 -1.94 4.19
C ILE A 54 7.08 -2.43 5.29
N MET A 55 8.35 -2.06 5.22
CA MET A 55 9.40 -2.66 6.06
C MET A 55 10.39 -1.62 6.61
N GLY A 56 11.04 -1.97 7.73
CA GLY A 56 12.16 -1.20 8.27
C GLY A 56 11.74 0.13 8.89
N LYS A 57 12.23 1.25 8.34
CA LYS A 57 11.94 2.62 8.82
C LYS A 57 11.08 3.41 7.83
N ALA A 58 10.38 2.72 6.94
CA ALA A 58 9.52 3.34 5.94
C ALA A 58 8.29 4.00 6.58
N GLN A 59 7.93 5.20 6.11
CA GLN A 59 6.80 5.99 6.58
C GLN A 59 5.94 6.46 5.40
N PRO A 60 5.39 5.54 4.58
CA PRO A 60 4.49 5.91 3.50
C PRO A 60 3.18 6.52 4.02
N ARG A 61 2.56 7.33 3.17
CA ARG A 61 1.17 7.77 3.31
C ARG A 61 0.35 7.35 2.09
N PHE A 62 -0.81 6.76 2.33
CA PHE A 62 -1.79 6.39 1.32
C PHE A 62 -3.09 7.15 1.54
N THR A 63 -3.58 7.89 0.54
CA THR A 63 -4.87 8.59 0.66
C THR A 63 -5.60 8.71 -0.68
N GLY A 64 -6.92 8.60 -0.69
CA GLY A 64 -7.72 8.68 -1.91
C GLY A 64 -7.45 7.58 -2.93
N ASN A 65 -6.87 6.45 -2.52
CA ASN A 65 -6.58 5.32 -3.40
C ASN A 65 -7.70 4.29 -3.40
N LEU A 66 -7.71 3.44 -4.44
CA LEU A 66 -8.53 2.25 -4.54
C LEU A 66 -7.66 1.00 -4.39
N PHE A 67 -7.86 0.23 -3.34
CA PHE A 67 -7.23 -1.06 -3.10
C PHE A 67 -8.23 -2.17 -3.46
N VAL A 68 -7.99 -2.91 -4.53
CA VAL A 68 -8.97 -3.85 -5.11
C VAL A 68 -8.38 -5.24 -5.31
N ASP A 69 -9.02 -6.26 -4.77
CA ASP A 69 -8.67 -7.68 -4.95
C ASP A 69 -7.20 -8.01 -4.69
N LEU A 70 -6.57 -7.29 -3.75
CA LEU A 70 -5.22 -7.58 -3.29
C LEU A 70 -5.27 -8.74 -2.29
N ARG A 71 -4.39 -9.72 -2.50
CA ARG A 71 -4.37 -10.95 -1.70
C ARG A 71 -2.94 -11.31 -1.28
N PRO A 72 -2.76 -11.94 -0.10
CA PRO A 72 -3.80 -12.24 0.88
C PRO A 72 -4.22 -11.03 1.75
N PHE A 73 -3.49 -9.92 1.65
CA PHE A 73 -3.74 -8.67 2.38
C PHE A 73 -3.55 -7.47 1.45
N HIS A 74 -4.20 -6.35 1.79
CA HIS A 74 -4.01 -5.05 1.14
C HIS A 74 -2.67 -4.44 1.51
N ILE A 75 -2.36 -4.42 2.81
CA ILE A 75 -1.11 -3.91 3.36
C ILE A 75 -0.60 -4.90 4.41
N GLN A 76 0.70 -5.19 4.36
CA GLN A 76 1.43 -5.77 5.47
C GLN A 76 2.59 -4.86 5.84
N SER A 77 2.55 -4.34 7.06
CA SER A 77 3.59 -3.47 7.61
C SER A 77 4.35 -4.15 8.74
N SER A 78 5.67 -4.16 8.62
CA SER A 78 6.64 -4.42 9.69
C SER A 78 7.50 -3.18 9.97
N SER A 79 7.05 -1.99 9.55
CA SER A 79 7.74 -0.75 9.85
C SER A 79 7.74 -0.46 11.36
N ALA A 80 8.81 0.18 11.83
CA ALA A 80 8.88 0.71 13.19
C ALA A 80 7.96 1.93 13.43
N TYR A 81 7.30 2.43 12.39
CA TYR A 81 6.41 3.59 12.44
C TYR A 81 5.00 3.23 12.01
N ARG A 82 4.03 3.91 12.63
CA ARG A 82 2.63 3.86 12.23
C ARG A 82 2.46 4.39 10.80
N ILE A 83 1.73 3.64 9.99
CA ILE A 83 1.43 4.00 8.59
C ILE A 83 0.11 4.76 8.53
N ASP A 84 0.06 5.90 7.83
CA ASP A 84 -1.18 6.61 7.54
C ASP A 84 -1.77 6.10 6.21
N ALA A 85 -2.85 5.35 6.29
CA ALA A 85 -3.61 4.83 5.16
C ALA A 85 -5.09 5.23 5.23
N ARG A 86 -5.39 6.41 5.78
CA ARG A 86 -6.77 6.92 5.91
C ARG A 86 -7.31 7.46 4.59
N GLY A 87 -8.64 7.38 4.46
CA GLY A 87 -9.36 7.92 3.30
C GLY A 87 -9.09 7.16 2.00
N ASN A 88 -8.85 5.85 2.09
CA ASN A 88 -8.78 4.97 0.92
C ASN A 88 -10.04 4.11 0.85
N VAL A 89 -10.37 3.62 -0.35
CA VAL A 89 -11.44 2.66 -0.56
C VAL A 89 -10.84 1.26 -0.70
N TRP A 90 -11.40 0.31 0.04
CA TRP A 90 -10.89 -1.05 0.17
C TRP A 90 -11.91 -2.06 -0.35
N THR A 91 -11.49 -2.95 -1.25
CA THR A 91 -12.32 -4.04 -1.77
C THR A 91 -11.49 -5.32 -1.80
N PRO A 92 -11.73 -6.32 -0.93
CA PRO A 92 -12.70 -6.32 0.17
C PRO A 92 -12.42 -5.24 1.22
N ALA A 93 -13.38 -4.95 2.10
CA ALA A 93 -13.22 -3.95 3.15
C ALA A 93 -11.95 -4.21 4.00
N ALA A 94 -11.28 -3.13 4.43
CA ALA A 94 -10.12 -3.24 5.31
C ALA A 94 -10.54 -3.75 6.69
N THR A 95 -9.75 -4.68 7.21
CA THR A 95 -9.93 -5.34 8.50
C THR A 95 -8.57 -5.63 9.11
N ALA A 96 -8.53 -5.98 10.39
CA ALA A 96 -7.29 -6.43 11.03
C ALA A 96 -6.68 -7.70 10.42
N SER A 97 -7.41 -8.44 9.57
CA SER A 97 -6.91 -9.60 8.84
C SER A 97 -6.42 -9.29 7.42
N THR A 98 -6.81 -8.13 6.86
CA THR A 98 -6.44 -7.70 5.50
C THR A 98 -5.48 -6.52 5.49
N VAL A 99 -5.34 -5.82 6.61
CA VAL A 99 -4.36 -4.76 6.85
C VAL A 99 -3.59 -5.13 8.11
N LEU A 100 -2.35 -5.58 7.94
CA LEU A 100 -1.51 -6.13 8.99
C LEU A 100 -0.44 -5.12 9.45
N GLY A 101 -0.20 -5.05 10.75
CA GLY A 101 0.76 -4.14 11.38
C GLY A 101 0.13 -2.86 11.92
N ASP A 102 0.98 -1.91 12.36
CA ASP A 102 0.53 -0.60 12.85
C ASP A 102 0.18 0.33 11.68
N VAL A 103 -1.06 0.22 11.21
CA VAL A 103 -1.59 0.96 10.07
C VAL A 103 -2.92 1.61 10.46
N ASP A 104 -3.03 2.92 10.27
CA ASP A 104 -4.28 3.64 10.40
C ASP A 104 -5.04 3.62 9.07
N TYR A 105 -6.06 2.78 8.97
CA TYR A 105 -6.96 2.66 7.82
C TYR A 105 -8.37 3.15 8.14
N SER A 106 -8.53 3.96 9.19
CA SER A 106 -9.82 4.55 9.54
C SER A 106 -10.35 5.44 8.41
N ASP A 107 -11.67 5.49 8.30
CA ASP A 107 -12.32 6.49 7.46
C ASP A 107 -12.00 7.89 8.02
N VAL A 108 -11.78 8.85 7.11
CA VAL A 108 -11.75 10.25 7.50
C VAL A 108 -13.22 10.67 7.61
N PRO A 109 -13.73 11.05 8.80
CA PRO A 109 -15.07 11.62 8.87
C PRO A 109 -15.11 12.88 8.00
N GLU A 110 -16.14 12.99 7.15
CA GLU A 110 -16.42 14.17 6.32
C GLU A 110 -16.45 15.48 7.13
#